data_AF-A0AA87RJU6-F1
#
_entry.id   AF-A0AA87RJU6-F1
#
_cell.length_a   1.000
_cell.length_b   1.000
_cell.length_c   1.000
_cell.angle_alpha   90.00
_cell.angle_beta   90.00
_cell.angle_gamma   90.00
#
_symmetry.space_group_name_H-M   'P 1'
#
loop_
_entity.id
_entity.type
_entity.pdbx_description
1 polymer ?
#
loop_
_entity_poly.entity_id
_entity_poly.type
_entity_poly.pdbx_seq_one_letter_code
_entity_poly.pdbx_strand_id
1 'polypeptide(L)'
;MTDIDRNLLEATKSHRTRLASAFVFGRQRERRAVQTNVGRVTGSIVLAAVVCIGCIGTSFVLDLLESNRNEAAITAFQEALASNPIQPTDEMPEDEATGFLVDPASDDLIDPQTGFRVDRETMLATDLEGRTIDPRLDWFFDPQTGYYTDPTSGITIDPTTLQVVEEQD
;
A
#
# COMPACT_ATOMS: atom_id res chain seq x y z
N MET A 1 -58.56 11.66 -25.68
CA MET A 1 -58.05 12.89 -25.05
C MET A 1 -58.73 14.05 -25.74
N THR A 2 -59.61 14.76 -25.05
CA THR A 2 -60.41 15.85 -25.63
C THR A 2 -59.54 17.09 -25.83
N ASP A 3 -59.87 17.94 -26.80
CA ASP A 3 -59.12 19.18 -27.09
C ASP A 3 -59.00 20.10 -25.87
N ILE A 4 -59.96 20.01 -24.95
CA ILE A 4 -60.00 20.75 -23.68
C ILE A 4 -58.84 20.33 -22.77
N ASP A 5 -58.60 19.02 -22.60
CA ASP A 5 -57.52 18.51 -21.74
C ASP A 5 -56.14 18.92 -22.27
N ARG A 6 -55.98 18.92 -23.59
CA ARG A 6 -54.73 19.34 -24.26
C ARG A 6 -54.47 20.83 -24.07
N ASN A 7 -55.50 21.67 -24.20
CA ASN A 7 -55.40 23.10 -23.94
C ASN A 7 -55.05 23.40 -22.48
N LEU A 8 -55.64 22.68 -21.51
CA LEU A 8 -55.31 22.84 -20.10
C LEU A 8 -53.87 22.41 -19.80
N LEU A 9 -53.39 21.31 -20.37
CA LEU A 9 -52.00 20.86 -20.22
C LEU A 9 -51.00 21.87 -20.80
N GLU A 10 -51.26 22.41 -21.99
CA GLU A 10 -50.40 23.43 -22.60
C GLU A 10 -50.41 24.74 -21.82
N ALA A 11 -51.59 25.20 -21.36
CA ALA A 11 -51.72 26.39 -20.54
C ALA A 11 -50.96 26.25 -19.21
N THR A 12 -51.13 25.12 -18.52
CA THR A 12 -50.45 24.86 -17.24
C THR A 12 -48.94 24.74 -17.43
N LYS A 13 -48.48 24.06 -18.48
CA LYS A 13 -47.05 23.95 -18.84
C LYS A 13 -46.44 25.32 -19.13
N SER A 14 -47.12 26.16 -19.91
CA SER A 14 -46.71 27.54 -20.21
C SER A 14 -46.61 28.37 -18.92
N HIS A 15 -47.64 28.31 -18.06
CA HIS A 15 -47.69 29.06 -16.81
C HIS A 15 -46.58 28.64 -15.86
N ARG A 16 -46.33 27.33 -15.72
CA ARG A 16 -45.25 26.79 -14.90
C ARG A 16 -43.87 27.21 -15.41
N THR A 17 -43.66 27.20 -16.72
CA THR A 17 -42.40 27.62 -17.35
C THR A 17 -42.15 29.12 -17.14
N ARG A 18 -43.20 29.94 -17.24
CA ARG A 18 -43.13 31.38 -16.97
C ARG A 18 -42.89 31.70 -15.49
N LEU A 19 -43.50 30.98 -14.57
CA LEU A 19 -43.25 31.13 -13.13
C LEU A 19 -41.84 30.66 -12.74
N ALA A 20 -41.40 29.52 -13.27
CA ALA A 20 -40.05 29.01 -13.02
C ALA A 20 -38.99 29.97 -13.55
N SER A 21 -39.17 30.50 -14.75
CA SER A 21 -38.27 31.54 -15.27
C SER A 21 -38.35 32.85 -14.47
N ALA A 22 -39.51 33.26 -13.96
CA ALA A 22 -39.61 34.43 -13.09
C ALA A 22 -38.90 34.23 -11.74
N PHE A 23 -38.99 33.03 -11.16
CA PHE A 23 -38.33 32.68 -9.89
C PHE A 23 -36.81 32.60 -10.04
N VAL A 24 -36.33 31.97 -11.12
CA VAL A 24 -34.89 31.82 -11.39
C VAL A 24 -34.24 33.15 -11.82
N PHE A 25 -34.96 34.03 -12.52
CA PHE A 25 -34.37 35.23 -13.14
C PHE A 25 -34.79 36.58 -12.54
N GLY A 26 -35.76 36.64 -11.62
CA GLY A 26 -36.23 37.89 -11.02
C GLY A 26 -36.87 38.89 -12.00
N ARG A 27 -37.04 40.17 -11.58
CA ARG A 27 -37.65 41.26 -12.38
C ARG A 27 -36.73 41.68 -13.54
N GLN A 28 -36.86 40.97 -14.66
CA GLN A 28 -36.01 40.97 -15.87
C GLN A 28 -35.64 42.34 -16.47
N ARG A 29 -34.35 42.52 -16.80
CA ARG A 29 -33.88 43.54 -17.76
C ARG A 29 -32.92 43.08 -18.87
N GLU A 30 -32.41 41.84 -18.88
CA GLU A 30 -31.44 41.42 -19.92
C GLU A 30 -31.68 40.00 -20.43
N ARG A 31 -32.42 39.87 -21.54
CA ARG A 31 -32.76 38.57 -22.16
C ARG A 31 -31.69 38.01 -23.11
N ARG A 32 -30.56 38.70 -23.34
CA ARG A 32 -29.53 38.28 -24.32
C ARG A 32 -28.30 37.59 -23.72
N ALA A 33 -27.95 37.88 -22.47
CA ALA A 33 -26.78 37.27 -21.80
C ALA A 33 -27.10 35.93 -21.11
N VAL A 34 -28.36 35.69 -20.74
CA VAL A 34 -28.75 34.54 -19.92
C VAL A 34 -28.77 33.24 -20.72
N GLN A 35 -29.25 33.28 -21.97
CA GLN A 35 -29.34 32.07 -22.79
C GLN A 35 -27.96 31.52 -23.18
N THR A 36 -26.97 32.40 -23.38
CA THR A 36 -25.57 32.02 -23.61
C THR A 36 -24.91 31.48 -22.35
N ASN A 37 -25.19 32.05 -21.18
CA ASN A 37 -24.63 31.57 -19.91
C ASN A 37 -25.18 30.19 -19.53
N VAL A 38 -26.46 29.90 -19.75
CA VAL A 38 -27.03 28.56 -19.51
C VAL A 38 -26.37 27.51 -20.41
N GLY A 39 -26.14 27.81 -21.69
CA GLY A 39 -25.41 26.92 -22.60
C GLY A 39 -23.97 26.64 -22.14
N ARG A 40 -23.28 27.66 -21.63
CA ARG A 40 -21.92 27.53 -21.07
C ARG A 40 -21.90 26.72 -19.77
N VAL A 41 -22.88 26.90 -18.89
CA VAL A 41 -22.99 26.14 -17.63
C VAL A 41 -23.24 24.67 -17.93
N THR A 42 -24.20 24.34 -18.81
CA THR A 42 -24.46 22.96 -19.19
C THR A 42 -23.25 22.32 -19.86
N GLY A 43 -22.55 23.05 -20.74
CA GLY A 43 -21.30 22.58 -21.35
C GLY A 43 -20.20 22.32 -20.33
N SER A 44 -20.03 23.22 -19.34
CA SER A 44 -19.05 23.05 -18.28
C SER A 44 -19.34 21.83 -17.39
N ILE A 45 -20.61 21.56 -17.09
CA ILE A 45 -21.01 20.39 -16.29
C ILE A 45 -20.64 19.09 -17.01
N VAL A 46 -20.92 19.01 -18.32
CA VAL A 46 -20.59 17.82 -19.12
C VAL A 46 -19.07 17.63 -19.19
N LEU A 47 -18.31 18.71 -19.42
CA LEU A 47 -16.85 18.63 -19.48
C LEU A 47 -16.25 18.21 -18.13
N ALA A 48 -16.74 18.77 -17.02
CA ALA A 48 -16.30 18.37 -15.68
C ALA A 48 -16.59 16.88 -15.41
N ALA A 49 -17.77 16.38 -15.79
CA ALA A 49 -18.12 14.98 -15.62
C ALA A 49 -17.16 14.04 -16.39
N VAL A 50 -16.83 14.37 -17.64
CA VAL A 50 -15.90 13.56 -18.46
C VAL A 50 -14.50 13.55 -17.85
N VAL A 51 -14.01 14.70 -17.37
CA VAL A 51 -12.70 14.79 -16.73
C VAL A 51 -12.66 13.93 -15.46
N CYS A 52 -13.69 14.01 -14.61
CA CYS A 52 -13.78 13.17 -13.40
C CYS A 52 -13.78 11.68 -13.73
N ILE A 53 -14.55 11.24 -14.73
CA ILE A 53 -14.57 9.82 -15.15
C ILE A 53 -13.18 9.38 -15.65
N GLY A 54 -12.49 10.23 -16.42
CA GLY A 54 -11.13 9.96 -16.87
C GLY A 54 -10.13 9.81 -15.73
N CYS A 55 -10.17 10.70 -14.73
CA CYS A 55 -9.30 10.63 -13.57
C CYS A 55 -9.55 9.37 -12.72
N ILE A 56 -10.83 9.02 -12.49
CA ILE A 56 -11.18 7.84 -11.69
C ILE A 56 -10.80 6.55 -12.44
N GLY A 57 -11.09 6.48 -13.75
CA GLY A 57 -10.78 5.30 -14.56
C GLY A 57 -9.28 5.03 -14.69
N THR A 58 -8.48 6.07 -14.90
CA THR A 58 -7.00 5.92 -14.97
C THR A 58 -6.42 5.50 -13.64
N SER A 59 -6.88 6.07 -12.52
CA SER A 59 -6.42 5.69 -11.17
C SER A 59 -6.73 4.21 -10.90
N PHE A 60 -7.94 3.75 -11.23
CA PHE A 60 -8.33 2.35 -11.02
C PHE A 60 -7.53 1.36 -11.87
N VAL A 61 -7.28 1.68 -13.15
CA VAL A 61 -6.50 0.78 -14.02
C VAL A 61 -5.04 0.71 -13.58
N LEU A 62 -4.46 1.84 -13.16
CA LEU A 62 -3.09 1.86 -12.62
C LEU A 62 -3.00 1.05 -11.32
N ASP A 63 -3.96 1.24 -10.41
CA ASP A 63 -4.05 0.49 -9.15
C ASP A 63 -4.19 -1.02 -9.39
N LEU A 64 -5.03 -1.44 -10.36
CA LEU A 64 -5.16 -2.86 -10.72
C LEU A 64 -3.87 -3.42 -11.34
N LEU A 65 -3.18 -2.65 -12.19
CA LEU A 65 -1.91 -3.06 -12.78
C LEU A 65 -0.80 -3.16 -11.73
N GLU A 66 -0.77 -2.23 -10.78
CA GLU A 66 0.19 -2.21 -9.67
C GLU A 66 -0.06 -3.36 -8.71
N SER A 67 -1.32 -3.60 -8.33
CA SER A 67 -1.73 -4.74 -7.49
C SER A 67 -1.32 -6.08 -8.13
N ASN A 68 -1.60 -6.26 -9.42
CA ASN A 68 -1.22 -7.49 -10.14
C ASN A 68 0.32 -7.68 -10.19
N ARG A 69 1.08 -6.59 -10.37
CA ARG A 69 2.55 -6.65 -10.38
C ARG A 69 3.12 -6.95 -8.99
N ASN A 70 2.54 -6.37 -7.96
CA ASN A 70 2.98 -6.57 -6.58
C ASN A 70 2.77 -8.03 -6.15
N GLU A 71 1.60 -8.61 -6.45
CA GLU A 71 1.35 -10.03 -6.19
C GLU A 71 2.33 -10.93 -6.95
N ALA A 72 2.57 -10.67 -8.24
CA ALA A 72 3.53 -11.44 -9.03
C ALA A 72 4.98 -11.29 -8.53
N ALA A 73 5.36 -10.12 -8.02
CA ALA A 73 6.68 -9.88 -7.44
C ALA A 73 6.85 -10.60 -6.09
N ILE A 74 5.80 -10.61 -5.25
CA ILE A 74 5.79 -11.33 -3.98
C ILE A 74 5.88 -12.84 -4.23
N THR A 75 5.12 -13.39 -5.18
CA THR A 75 5.21 -14.82 -5.51
C THR A 75 6.57 -15.19 -6.09
N ALA A 76 7.12 -14.39 -6.99
CA ALA A 76 8.46 -14.64 -7.54
C ALA A 76 9.56 -14.55 -6.46
N PHE A 77 9.42 -13.62 -5.52
CA PHE A 77 10.32 -13.50 -4.37
C PHE A 77 10.17 -14.66 -3.39
N GLN A 78 8.93 -15.08 -3.08
CA GLN A 78 8.65 -16.25 -2.25
C GLN A 78 9.13 -17.55 -2.90
N GLU A 79 9.00 -17.69 -4.22
CA GLU A 79 9.57 -18.79 -4.99
C GLU A 79 11.10 -18.72 -5.02
N ALA A 80 11.71 -17.54 -5.10
CA ALA A 80 13.17 -17.36 -4.99
C ALA A 80 13.70 -17.70 -3.58
N LEU A 81 12.97 -17.31 -2.52
CA LEU A 81 13.21 -17.71 -1.13
C LEU A 81 13.04 -19.21 -0.93
N ALA A 82 11.93 -19.78 -1.40
CA ALA A 82 11.64 -21.20 -1.29
C ALA A 82 12.58 -22.07 -2.14
N SER A 83 13.14 -21.51 -3.22
CA SER A 83 14.14 -22.18 -4.05
C SER A 83 15.58 -21.99 -3.57
N ASN A 84 15.82 -21.25 -2.49
CA ASN A 84 17.17 -21.15 -1.95
C ASN A 84 17.27 -21.12 -0.42
N PRO A 85 16.95 -22.22 0.27
CA PRO A 85 17.83 -22.66 1.33
C PRO A 85 19.16 -23.11 0.71
N ILE A 86 20.29 -22.70 1.28
CA ILE A 86 21.57 -23.36 0.96
C ILE A 86 21.34 -24.85 1.26
N GLN A 87 21.44 -25.69 0.24
CA GLN A 87 21.21 -27.12 0.42
C GLN A 87 22.40 -27.71 1.16
N PRO A 88 22.20 -28.57 2.17
CA PRO A 88 23.29 -29.30 2.77
C PRO A 88 23.99 -30.13 1.70
N THR A 89 25.27 -29.87 1.52
CA THR A 89 26.14 -30.64 0.62
C THR A 89 27.10 -31.48 1.44
N ASP A 90 27.77 -32.46 0.82
CA ASP A 90 28.81 -33.23 1.51
C ASP A 90 29.95 -32.33 2.04
N GLU A 91 30.11 -31.13 1.47
CA GLU A 91 31.07 -30.10 1.90
C GLU A 91 30.50 -29.12 2.93
N MET A 92 29.19 -29.11 3.18
CA MET A 92 28.52 -28.25 4.17
C MET A 92 27.33 -29.02 4.75
N PRO A 93 27.58 -29.99 5.65
CA PRO A 93 26.51 -30.82 6.20
C PRO A 93 25.59 -29.99 7.12
N GLU A 94 24.32 -30.36 7.17
CA GLU A 94 23.39 -29.81 8.16
C GLU A 94 23.67 -30.42 9.54
N ASP A 95 23.70 -29.57 10.57
CA ASP A 95 23.80 -29.97 11.96
C ASP A 95 22.44 -30.50 12.45
N GLU A 96 22.39 -31.77 12.83
CA GLU A 96 21.14 -32.44 13.25
C GLU A 96 20.50 -31.83 14.52
N ALA A 97 21.26 -31.10 15.34
CA ALA A 97 20.76 -30.51 16.58
C ALA A 97 20.12 -29.12 16.36
N THR A 98 20.62 -28.36 15.38
CA THR A 98 20.24 -26.96 15.16
C THR A 98 19.55 -26.69 13.83
N GLY A 99 19.68 -27.59 12.85
CA GLY A 99 19.17 -27.39 11.48
C GLY A 99 19.97 -26.36 10.67
N PHE A 100 21.13 -25.92 11.18
CA PHE A 100 22.04 -25.00 10.50
C PHE A 100 23.11 -25.76 9.71
N LEU A 101 23.64 -25.14 8.67
CA LEU A 101 24.73 -25.74 7.90
C LEU A 101 26.07 -25.53 8.62
N VAL A 102 26.93 -26.54 8.61
CA VAL A 102 28.27 -26.46 9.19
C VAL A 102 29.26 -26.16 8.08
N ASP A 103 30.03 -25.07 8.18
CA ASP A 103 31.19 -24.84 7.32
C ASP A 103 32.39 -25.63 7.87
N PRO A 104 32.86 -26.70 7.22
CA PRO A 104 33.96 -27.52 7.73
C PRO A 104 35.32 -26.83 7.70
N ALA A 105 35.47 -25.69 7.00
CA ALA A 105 36.71 -24.94 6.95
C ALA A 105 36.87 -23.97 8.13
N SER A 106 35.75 -23.40 8.61
CA SER A 106 35.73 -22.41 9.69
C SER A 106 35.09 -22.91 11.00
N ASP A 107 34.41 -24.07 10.96
CA ASP A 107 33.56 -24.64 12.02
C ASP A 107 32.37 -23.73 12.44
N ASP A 108 32.10 -22.68 11.66
CA ASP A 108 30.96 -21.79 11.84
C ASP A 108 29.65 -22.50 11.44
N LEU A 109 28.55 -22.11 12.09
CA LEU A 109 27.20 -22.45 11.62
C LEU A 109 26.75 -21.41 10.59
N ILE A 110 25.94 -21.81 9.62
CA ILE A 110 25.37 -20.94 8.61
C ILE A 110 23.88 -21.18 8.58
N ASP A 111 23.11 -20.11 8.70
CA ASP A 111 21.67 -20.17 8.54
C ASP A 111 21.34 -20.52 7.07
N PRO A 112 20.68 -21.67 6.78
CA PRO A 112 20.37 -22.06 5.42
C PRO A 112 19.43 -21.08 4.73
N GLN A 113 18.60 -20.34 5.47
CA GLN A 113 17.59 -19.43 4.92
C GLN A 113 18.17 -18.05 4.59
N THR A 114 19.06 -17.52 5.44
CA THR A 114 19.63 -16.16 5.26
C THR A 114 21.06 -16.19 4.71
N GLY A 115 21.76 -17.32 4.82
CA GLY A 115 23.18 -17.44 4.51
C GLY A 115 24.10 -16.71 5.50
N PHE A 116 23.56 -16.21 6.61
CA PHE A 116 24.35 -15.53 7.63
C PHE A 116 25.15 -16.51 8.48
N ARG A 117 26.35 -16.07 8.90
CA ARG A 117 27.20 -16.85 9.80
C ARG A 117 26.64 -16.77 11.21
N VAL A 118 26.28 -17.92 11.75
CA VAL A 118 25.82 -18.15 13.12
C VAL A 118 26.99 -18.61 13.95
N ASP A 119 27.28 -17.88 15.03
CA ASP A 119 28.24 -18.30 16.03
C ASP A 119 27.67 -19.48 16.83
N ARG A 120 28.42 -20.59 16.92
CA ARG A 120 27.98 -21.82 17.57
C ARG A 120 27.80 -21.68 19.09
N GLU A 121 28.54 -20.78 19.74
CA GLU A 121 28.46 -20.58 21.19
C GLU A 121 27.29 -19.67 21.56
N THR A 122 27.09 -18.58 20.80
CA THR A 122 26.04 -17.59 21.11
C THR A 122 24.73 -17.87 20.39
N MET A 123 24.76 -18.68 19.32
CA MET A 123 23.63 -18.95 18.41
C MET A 123 23.06 -17.68 17.75
N LEU A 124 23.88 -16.64 17.64
CA LEU A 124 23.55 -15.39 16.99
C LEU A 124 24.18 -15.35 15.59
N ALA A 125 23.43 -14.86 14.61
CA ALA A 125 23.91 -14.60 13.27
C ALA A 125 24.58 -13.23 13.16
N THR A 126 25.45 -13.07 12.18
CA THR A 126 26.01 -11.76 11.77
C THR A 126 25.58 -11.44 10.35
N ASP A 127 25.00 -10.26 10.15
CA ASP A 127 24.60 -9.77 8.83
C ASP A 127 25.79 -9.26 8.00
N LEU A 128 25.53 -8.85 6.75
CA LEU A 128 26.54 -8.32 5.83
C LEU A 128 27.13 -6.96 6.28
N GLU A 129 26.44 -6.25 7.18
CA GLU A 129 26.84 -4.97 7.74
C GLU A 129 27.59 -5.13 9.08
N GLY A 130 27.79 -6.37 9.53
CA GLY A 130 28.48 -6.73 10.77
C GLY A 130 27.62 -6.60 12.02
N ARG A 131 26.29 -6.46 11.89
CA ARG A 131 25.36 -6.43 13.02
C ARG A 131 24.99 -7.85 13.44
N THR A 132 24.86 -8.04 14.75
CA THR A 132 24.43 -9.31 15.32
C THR A 132 22.91 -9.41 15.31
N ILE A 133 22.37 -10.50 14.78
CA ILE A 133 20.93 -10.78 14.68
C ILE A 133 20.65 -12.13 15.32
N ASP A 134 19.58 -12.24 16.10
CA ASP A 134 19.12 -13.53 16.61
C ASP A 134 18.23 -14.20 15.55
N PRO A 135 18.67 -15.31 14.91
CA PRO A 135 17.90 -15.96 13.85
C PRO A 135 16.55 -16.50 14.32
N ARG A 136 16.37 -16.70 15.63
CA ARG A 136 15.14 -17.26 16.19
C ARG A 136 14.06 -16.20 16.37
N LEU A 137 14.48 -14.98 16.67
CA LEU A 137 13.60 -13.84 16.92
C LEU A 137 13.51 -12.91 15.71
N ASP A 138 14.48 -13.00 14.80
CA ASP A 138 14.69 -12.05 13.71
C ASP A 138 14.88 -10.61 14.23
N TRP A 139 15.49 -10.47 15.42
CA TRP A 139 15.75 -9.18 16.07
C TRP A 139 17.24 -8.91 16.15
N PHE A 140 17.64 -7.64 16.01
CA PHE A 140 19.03 -7.25 16.21
C PHE A 140 19.39 -7.37 17.69
N PHE A 141 20.55 -7.96 17.96
CA PHE A 141 21.12 -8.04 19.30
C PHE A 141 22.34 -7.12 19.35
N ASP A 142 22.38 -6.22 20.33
CA ASP A 142 23.58 -5.41 20.58
C ASP A 142 24.47 -6.11 21.62
N PRO A 143 25.65 -6.62 21.25
CA PRO A 143 26.54 -7.32 22.19
C PRO A 143 27.16 -6.39 23.24
N GLN A 144 27.16 -5.06 23.05
CA GLN A 144 27.67 -4.12 24.05
C GLN A 144 26.66 -3.85 25.15
N THR A 145 25.39 -3.69 24.79
CA THR A 145 24.32 -3.33 25.73
C THR A 145 23.50 -4.53 26.20
N GLY A 146 23.52 -5.64 25.45
CA GLY A 146 22.71 -6.82 25.70
C GLY A 146 21.23 -6.63 25.33
N TYR A 147 20.90 -5.57 24.59
CA TYR A 147 19.53 -5.24 24.22
C TYR A 147 19.14 -5.81 22.87
N TYR A 148 17.84 -6.05 22.70
CA TYR A 148 17.26 -6.52 21.46
C TYR A 148 16.49 -5.39 20.79
N THR A 149 16.74 -5.16 19.50
CA THR A 149 16.09 -4.13 18.70
C THR A 149 15.30 -4.77 17.56
N ASP A 150 14.01 -4.47 17.51
CA ASP A 150 13.12 -4.94 16.45
C ASP A 150 13.50 -4.25 15.11
N PRO A 151 13.82 -4.99 14.04
CA PRO A 151 14.16 -4.42 12.73
C PRO A 151 12.99 -3.66 12.08
N THR A 152 11.75 -3.97 12.44
CA THR A 152 10.55 -3.38 11.83
C THR A 152 10.14 -2.11 12.58
N SER A 153 10.06 -2.16 13.91
CA SER A 153 9.59 -1.03 14.72
C SER A 153 10.71 -0.11 15.22
N GLY A 154 11.96 -0.57 15.22
CA GLY A 154 13.11 0.15 15.77
C GLY A 154 13.11 0.25 17.30
N ILE A 155 12.23 -0.49 17.99
CA ILE A 155 12.13 -0.45 19.45
C ILE A 155 13.19 -1.36 20.07
N THR A 156 13.98 -0.81 20.98
CA THR A 156 14.98 -1.54 21.76
C THR A 156 14.42 -1.97 23.12
N ILE A 157 14.61 -3.23 23.48
CA ILE A 157 14.09 -3.86 24.70
C ILE A 157 15.25 -4.52 25.46
N ASP A 158 15.26 -4.36 26.78
CA ASP A 158 16.13 -5.14 27.67
C ASP A 158 15.50 -6.51 27.95
N PRO A 159 16.16 -7.62 27.58
CA PRO A 159 15.62 -8.98 27.76
C PRO A 159 15.49 -9.40 29.22
N THR A 160 16.21 -8.75 30.14
CA THR A 160 16.19 -9.10 31.57
C THR A 160 15.06 -8.39 32.31
N THR A 161 14.87 -7.10 32.02
CA THR A 161 13.83 -6.28 32.69
C THR A 161 12.51 -6.25 31.93
N LEU A 162 12.52 -6.66 30.64
CA LEU A 162 11.39 -6.59 29.72
C LEU A 162 10.81 -5.17 29.58
N GLN A 163 11.69 -4.16 29.68
CA GLN A 163 11.33 -2.76 29.51
C GLN A 163 11.92 -2.22 28.21
N VAL A 164 11.21 -1.27 27.61
CA VAL A 164 11.71 -0.51 26.45
C VAL A 164 12.80 0.42 26.93
N VAL A 165 13.95 0.36 26.27
CA VAL A 165 15.07 1.27 26.50
C VAL A 165 14.83 2.49 25.59
N GLU A 166 14.43 3.61 26.20
CA GLU A 166 14.36 4.88 25.48
C GLU A 166 15.80 5.35 25.23
N GLU A 167 16.20 5.44 23.95
CA GLU A 167 17.46 6.05 23.55
C GLU A 167 17.39 7.54 23.94
N GLN A 168 18.15 7.95 24.97
CA GLN A 168 18.22 9.35 25.36
C GLN A 168 19.01 10.12 24.30
N ASP A 169 18.27 10.82 23.42
CA ASP A 169 18.81 11.82 22.46
C ASP A 169 19.68 12.90 23.13
#